data_AF-A0A822G0P1-F1
#
_entry.id   AF-A0A822G0P1-F1
#
_cell.length_a   1.000
_cell.length_b   1.000
_cell.length_c   1.000
_cell.angle_alpha   90.00
_cell.angle_beta   90.00
_cell.angle_gamma   90.00
#
_symmetry.space_group_name_H-M   'P 1'
#
loop_
_entity.id
_entity.type
_entity.pdbx_description
1 polymer ?
#
loop_
_entity_poly.entity_id
_entity_poly.type
_entity_poly.pdbx_seq_one_letter_code
_entity_poly.pdbx_strand_id
1 'polypeptide(L)'
;SNTTLPTLSLLSDDISCLSQPDWVLLSNVVHAFDTFSPVSEVQFIIEFLIKNSVDCQFILQQSQNIVNIIFQSIQSCISSTADFRIMTTDEQCSLVQRNMHGIWAFYSMVICHQSHMFDDWE
;
A
#
# COMPACT_ATOMS: atom_id res chain seq x y z
N SER A 1 -8.93 -5.57 -22.58
CA SER A 1 -8.34 -4.22 -22.45
C SER A 1 -7.13 -4.36 -21.55
N ASN A 2 -5.93 -4.04 -22.06
CA ASN A 2 -4.70 -4.09 -21.28
C ASN A 2 -4.65 -2.83 -20.40
N THR A 3 -5.19 -2.90 -19.19
CA THR A 3 -4.97 -1.90 -18.15
C THR A 3 -3.58 -2.10 -17.58
N THR A 4 -2.60 -1.39 -18.14
CA THR A 4 -1.33 -1.15 -17.46
C THR A 4 -1.65 -0.40 -16.17
N LEU A 5 -1.36 -1.03 -15.01
CA LEU A 5 -1.38 -0.33 -13.72
C LEU A 5 -0.57 0.98 -13.86
N PRO A 6 -1.01 2.09 -13.23
CA PRO A 6 -0.23 3.31 -13.22
C PRO A 6 1.09 3.06 -12.47
N THR A 7 2.15 2.82 -13.22
CA THR A 7 3.51 2.76 -12.69
C THR A 7 3.91 4.16 -12.24
N LEU A 8 4.53 4.30 -11.07
CA LEU A 8 5.27 5.50 -10.70
C LEU A 8 6.41 5.73 -11.71
N SER A 9 6.11 6.40 -12.81
CA SER A 9 7.07 6.75 -13.86
C SER A 9 8.01 7.85 -13.36
N LEU A 10 9.08 7.44 -12.67
CA LEU A 10 10.08 8.32 -12.06
C LEU A 10 11.18 8.82 -13.02
N LEU A 11 11.09 8.60 -14.34
CA LEU A 11 12.30 8.63 -15.19
C LEU A 11 12.33 9.54 -16.43
N SER A 12 11.49 10.57 -16.58
CA SER A 12 11.70 11.52 -17.71
C SER A 12 12.09 12.95 -17.33
N ASP A 13 11.79 13.44 -16.13
CA ASP A 13 12.13 14.82 -15.72
C ASP A 13 12.39 14.91 -14.20
N ASP A 14 13.46 14.26 -13.74
CA ASP A 14 13.76 14.22 -12.31
C ASP A 14 14.36 15.54 -11.80
N ILE A 15 13.56 16.33 -11.08
CA ILE A 15 13.94 17.57 -10.39
C ILE A 15 14.34 17.28 -8.92
N SER A 16 14.45 16.00 -8.53
CA SER A 16 14.75 15.65 -7.14
C SER A 16 16.17 16.09 -6.74
N CYS A 17 16.31 16.54 -5.49
CA CYS A 17 17.62 16.81 -4.88
C CYS A 17 18.22 15.56 -4.21
N LEU A 18 17.74 14.37 -4.57
CA LEU A 18 18.13 13.13 -3.90
C LEU A 18 19.54 12.69 -4.32
N SER A 19 20.32 12.24 -3.36
CA SER A 19 21.60 11.63 -3.66
C SER A 19 21.40 10.24 -4.29
N GLN A 20 22.42 9.74 -5.01
CA GLN A 20 22.35 8.39 -5.59
C GLN A 20 21.99 7.30 -4.56
N PRO A 21 22.55 7.29 -3.33
CA PRO A 21 22.11 6.37 -2.28
C PRO A 21 20.62 6.48 -1.92
N ASP A 22 20.10 7.71 -1.80
CA ASP A 22 18.68 7.93 -1.46
C ASP A 22 17.76 7.44 -2.58
N TRP A 23 18.19 7.61 -3.83
CA TRP A 23 17.50 7.07 -5.00
C TRP A 23 17.38 5.54 -4.97
N VAL A 24 18.44 4.85 -4.57
CA VAL A 24 18.44 3.39 -4.43
C VAL A 24 17.48 2.96 -3.32
N LEU A 25 17.52 3.64 -2.17
CA LEU A 25 16.60 3.36 -1.06
C LEU A 25 15.14 3.56 -1.47
N LEU A 26 14.83 4.69 -2.13
CA LEU A 26 13.49 4.98 -2.63
C LEU A 26 13.03 3.93 -3.65
N SER A 27 13.90 3.56 -4.59
CA SER A 27 13.61 2.55 -5.61
C SER A 27 13.29 1.19 -4.98
N ASN A 28 14.00 0.80 -3.92
CA ASN A 28 13.71 -0.44 -3.18
C ASN A 28 12.35 -0.39 -2.50
N VAL A 29 11.98 0.75 -1.90
CA VAL A 29 10.66 0.94 -1.27
C VAL A 29 9.54 0.88 -2.30
N VAL A 30 9.70 1.57 -3.43
CA VAL A 30 8.73 1.54 -4.54
C VAL A 30 8.59 0.13 -5.10
N HIS A 31 9.71 -0.56 -5.34
CA HIS A 31 9.69 -1.93 -5.83
C HIS A 31 8.98 -2.89 -4.86
N ALA A 32 9.24 -2.76 -3.55
CA ALA A 32 8.56 -3.54 -2.52
C ALA A 32 7.05 -3.25 -2.52
N PHE A 33 6.66 -1.98 -2.63
CA PHE A 33 5.25 -1.60 -2.73
C PHE A 33 4.60 -2.23 -3.97
N ASP A 34 5.17 -2.04 -5.17
CA ASP A 34 4.60 -2.56 -6.42
C ASP A 34 4.48 -4.10 -6.41
N THR A 35 5.42 -4.79 -5.77
CA THR A 35 5.42 -6.25 -5.66
C THR A 35 4.31 -6.79 -4.77
N PHE A 36 3.98 -6.07 -3.68
CA PHE A 36 3.02 -6.51 -2.67
C PHE A 36 1.76 -5.65 -2.62
N SER A 37 1.53 -4.83 -3.65
CA SER A 37 0.46 -3.84 -3.69
C SER A 37 -0.91 -4.52 -3.62
N PRO A 38 -1.77 -4.15 -2.66
CA PRO A 38 -3.12 -4.69 -2.58
C PRO A 38 -4.12 -3.92 -3.45
N VAL A 39 -3.67 -2.93 -4.24
CA VAL A 39 -4.53 -1.94 -4.91
C VAL A 39 -5.62 -2.59 -5.76
N SER A 40 -5.29 -3.60 -6.57
CA SER A 40 -6.28 -4.27 -7.42
C SER A 40 -7.34 -5.03 -6.63
N GLU A 41 -6.96 -5.67 -5.51
CA GLU A 41 -7.88 -6.41 -4.66
C GLU A 41 -8.79 -5.46 -3.88
N VAL A 42 -8.22 -4.39 -3.32
CA VAL A 42 -8.95 -3.35 -2.61
C VAL A 42 -9.93 -2.64 -3.56
N GLN A 43 -9.49 -2.29 -4.77
CA GLN A 43 -10.34 -1.68 -5.78
C GLN A 43 -11.53 -2.59 -6.14
N PHE A 44 -11.30 -3.89 -6.33
CA PHE A 44 -12.37 -4.85 -6.60
C PHE A 44 -13.42 -4.86 -5.48
N ILE A 45 -12.99 -4.89 -4.21
CA ILE A 45 -13.91 -4.91 -3.07
C ILE A 45 -14.68 -3.58 -2.98
N ILE A 46 -14.03 -2.45 -3.22
CA ILE A 46 -14.68 -1.13 -3.20
C ILE A 46 -15.74 -1.01 -4.30
N GLU A 47 -15.42 -1.37 -5.54
CA GLU A 47 -16.39 -1.38 -6.63
C GLU A 47 -17.56 -2.32 -6.34
N PHE A 48 -17.28 -3.47 -5.72
CA PHE A 48 -18.30 -4.43 -5.31
C PHE A 48 -19.20 -3.85 -4.21
N LEU A 49 -18.63 -3.14 -3.22
CA LEU A 49 -19.36 -2.45 -2.17
C LEU A 49 -20.25 -1.34 -2.71
N ILE A 50 -19.74 -0.50 -3.62
CA ILE A 50 -20.50 0.58 -4.26
C ILE A 50 -21.73 0.01 -4.99
N LYS A 51 -21.58 -1.11 -5.70
CA LYS A 51 -22.64 -1.74 -6.49
C LYS A 51 -23.69 -2.49 -5.65
N ASN A 52 -23.35 -2.96 -4.44
CA ASN A 52 -24.18 -3.90 -3.66
C ASN A 52 -24.51 -3.40 -2.24
N SER A 53 -24.51 -2.09 -2.02
CA SER A 53 -24.51 -1.40 -0.70
C SER A 53 -25.78 -1.53 0.19
N VAL A 54 -26.55 -2.61 0.06
CA VAL A 54 -27.89 -2.71 0.70
C VAL A 54 -27.85 -3.31 2.12
N ASP A 55 -26.79 -4.04 2.49
CA ASP A 55 -26.69 -4.74 3.79
C ASP A 55 -25.47 -4.30 4.62
N CYS A 56 -25.73 -3.79 5.83
CA CYS A 56 -24.72 -3.34 6.79
C CYS A 56 -23.79 -4.46 7.28
N GLN A 57 -24.29 -5.69 7.45
CA GLN A 57 -23.44 -6.82 7.89
C GLN A 57 -22.44 -7.21 6.80
N PHE A 58 -22.92 -7.23 5.56
CA PHE A 58 -22.09 -7.46 4.39
C PHE A 58 -21.01 -6.38 4.24
N ILE A 59 -21.37 -5.10 4.39
CA ILE A 59 -20.41 -3.98 4.35
C ILE A 59 -19.35 -4.11 5.44
N LEU A 60 -19.74 -4.47 6.67
CA LEU A 60 -18.80 -4.66 7.78
C LEU A 60 -17.79 -5.77 7.49
N GLN A 61 -18.25 -6.91 6.97
CA GLN A 61 -17.39 -8.04 6.62
C GLN A 61 -16.38 -7.65 5.53
N GLN A 62 -16.82 -6.96 4.47
CA GLN A 62 -15.91 -6.52 3.41
C GLN A 62 -14.93 -5.46 3.91
N SER A 63 -15.36 -4.57 4.81
CA SER A 63 -14.48 -3.58 5.44
C SER A 63 -13.36 -4.27 6.24
N GLN A 64 -13.69 -5.32 7.00
CA GLN A 64 -12.70 -6.14 7.71
C GLN A 64 -11.74 -6.85 6.73
N ASN A 65 -12.25 -7.34 5.59
CA ASN A 65 -11.42 -7.96 4.57
C ASN A 65 -10.40 -6.96 3.99
N ILE A 66 -10.84 -5.74 3.64
CA ILE A 66 -9.94 -4.67 3.17
C ILE A 66 -8.85 -4.42 4.21
N VAL A 67 -9.22 -4.32 5.49
CA VAL A 67 -8.24 -4.11 6.56
C VAL A 67 -7.21 -5.24 6.61
N ASN A 68 -7.65 -6.49 6.59
CA ASN A 68 -6.75 -7.64 6.63
C ASN A 68 -5.79 -7.68 5.44
N ILE A 69 -6.29 -7.42 4.23
CA ILE A 69 -5.48 -7.37 3.00
C ILE A 69 -4.38 -6.31 3.14
N ILE A 70 -4.74 -5.10 3.57
CA ILE A 70 -3.78 -4.01 3.75
C ILE A 70 -2.71 -4.38 4.78
N PHE A 71 -3.10 -4.97 5.92
CA PHE A 71 -2.14 -5.42 6.93
C PHE A 71 -1.18 -6.50 6.40
N GLN A 72 -1.68 -7.46 5.63
CA GLN A 72 -0.86 -8.51 5.02
C GLN A 72 0.13 -7.95 3.99
N SER A 73 -0.31 -6.97 3.18
CA SER A 73 0.55 -6.27 2.24
C SER A 73 1.63 -5.44 2.94
N ILE A 74 1.28 -4.70 4.00
CA ILE A 74 2.23 -3.98 4.83
C ILE A 74 3.28 -4.94 5.41
N GLN A 75 2.83 -6.06 5.99
CA GLN A 75 3.72 -7.07 6.55
C GLN A 75 4.68 -7.62 5.49
N SER A 76 4.18 -7.94 4.30
CA SER A 76 5.00 -8.45 3.18
C SER A 76 6.02 -7.42 2.70
N CYS A 77 5.60 -6.16 2.56
CA CYS A 77 6.47 -5.05 2.17
C CYS A 77 7.60 -4.85 3.18
N ILE A 78 7.30 -4.71 4.47
CA ILE A 78 8.31 -4.51 5.52
C ILE A 78 9.26 -5.71 5.60
N SER A 79 8.71 -6.94 5.54
CA SER A 79 9.51 -8.17 5.62
C SER A 79 10.44 -8.37 4.41
N SER A 80 10.17 -7.69 3.30
CA SER A 80 11.05 -7.72 2.11
C SER A 80 12.27 -6.83 2.25
N THR A 81 12.25 -5.84 3.15
CA THR A 81 13.36 -4.91 3.39
C THR A 81 14.53 -5.62 4.08
N ALA A 82 15.73 -5.48 3.51
CA ALA A 82 16.93 -6.15 4.03
C ALA A 82 17.25 -5.77 5.49
N ASP A 83 17.13 -4.48 5.81
CA ASP A 83 17.40 -3.96 7.17
C ASP A 83 16.43 -4.52 8.20
N PHE A 84 15.18 -4.76 7.83
CA PHE A 84 14.20 -5.36 8.73
C PHE A 84 14.52 -6.84 9.02
N ARG A 85 14.98 -7.60 8.01
CA ARG A 85 15.27 -9.03 8.15
C ARG A 85 16.46 -9.36 9.05
N ILE A 86 17.41 -8.43 9.17
CA ILE A 86 18.60 -8.64 10.02
C ILE A 86 18.33 -8.32 11.50
N MET A 87 17.22 -7.64 11.81
CA MET A 87 16.79 -7.35 13.16
C MET A 87 16.32 -8.62 13.88
N THR A 88 16.45 -8.64 15.20
CA THR A 88 15.84 -9.67 16.04
C THR A 88 14.31 -9.56 16.01
N THR A 89 13.61 -10.66 16.35
CA THR A 89 12.14 -10.67 16.42
C THR A 89 11.61 -9.58 17.36
N ASP A 90 12.26 -9.35 18.50
CA ASP A 90 11.83 -8.33 19.47
C ASP A 90 11.97 -6.91 18.90
N GLU A 91 13.08 -6.64 18.20
CA GLU A 91 13.31 -5.36 17.53
C GLU A 91 12.30 -5.14 16.39
N GLN A 92 12.02 -6.18 15.60
CA GLN A 92 11.00 -6.15 14.54
C GLN A 92 9.62 -5.83 15.12
N CYS A 93 9.20 -6.56 16.17
CA CYS A 93 7.93 -6.33 16.84
C CYS A 93 7.84 -4.92 17.41
N SER A 94 8.87 -4.44 18.10
CA SER A 94 8.93 -3.10 18.67
C SER A 94 8.84 -2.02 17.58
N LEU A 95 9.57 -2.20 16.47
CA LEU A 95 9.55 -1.24 15.36
C LEU A 95 8.17 -1.17 14.71
N VAL A 96 7.53 -2.32 14.44
CA VAL A 96 6.19 -2.38 13.88
C VAL A 96 5.19 -1.73 14.84
N GLN A 97 5.17 -2.13 16.12
CA GLN A 97 4.22 -1.60 17.10
C GLN A 97 4.29 -0.08 17.23
N ARG A 98 5.50 0.49 17.26
CA ARG A 98 5.68 1.95 17.40
C ARG A 98 5.25 2.73 16.16
N ASN A 99 5.34 2.13 14.98
CA ASN A 99 5.13 2.84 13.71
C ASN A 99 3.87 2.41 12.94
N MET A 100 3.15 1.38 13.39
CA MET A 100 2.06 0.75 12.63
C MET A 100 0.99 1.75 12.22
N HIS A 101 0.63 2.71 13.09
CA HIS A 101 -0.35 3.74 12.75
C HIS A 101 0.11 4.64 11.60
N GLY A 102 1.38 5.07 11.61
CA GLY A 102 1.94 5.90 10.54
C GLY A 102 2.07 5.13 9.24
N ILE A 103 2.53 3.88 9.32
CA ILE A 103 2.62 2.98 8.17
C ILE A 103 1.24 2.74 7.57
N TRP A 104 0.26 2.42 8.41
CA TRP A 104 -1.13 2.24 8.00
C TRP A 104 -1.67 3.49 7.29
N ALA A 105 -1.56 4.66 7.92
CA ALA A 105 -2.07 5.91 7.35
C ALA A 105 -1.43 6.24 5.98
N PHE A 106 -0.10 6.11 5.87
CA PHE A 106 0.61 6.34 4.63
C PHE A 106 0.21 5.32 3.55
N TYR A 107 0.22 4.03 3.89
CA TYR A 107 -0.06 2.96 2.95
C TYR A 107 -1.51 3.01 2.46
N SER A 108 -2.47 3.27 3.36
CA SER A 108 -3.87 3.49 3.00
C SER A 108 -4.05 4.70 2.09
N MET A 109 -3.33 5.81 2.32
CA MET A 109 -3.40 6.99 1.45
C MET A 109 -2.94 6.66 0.02
N VAL A 110 -1.82 5.94 -0.12
CA VAL A 110 -1.31 5.51 -1.44
C VAL A 110 -2.32 4.59 -2.13
N ILE A 111 -2.89 3.62 -1.41
CA ILE A 111 -3.91 2.72 -1.98
C ILE A 111 -5.14 3.51 -2.42
N CYS A 112 -5.71 4.35 -1.55
CA CYS A 112 -6.90 5.12 -1.90
C CYS A 112 -6.68 5.99 -3.14
N HIS A 113 -5.50 6.59 -3.26
CA HIS A 113 -5.10 7.37 -4.44
C HIS A 113 -5.01 6.49 -5.69
N GLN A 114 -4.28 5.37 -5.63
CA GLN A 114 -4.09 4.49 -6.79
C GLN A 114 -5.34 3.68 -7.18
N SER A 115 -6.26 3.46 -6.24
CA SER A 115 -7.56 2.84 -6.48
C SER A 115 -8.60 3.83 -7.00
N HIS A 116 -8.22 5.10 -7.27
CA HIS A 116 -9.13 6.13 -7.76
C HIS A 116 -10.36 6.35 -6.86
N MET A 117 -10.23 6.09 -5.55
CA MET A 117 -11.36 6.16 -4.61
C MET A 117 -11.96 7.57 -4.49
N PHE A 118 -11.16 8.59 -4.81
CA PHE A 118 -11.52 10.00 -4.67
C PHE A 118 -11.71 10.70 -6.02
N ASP A 119 -11.61 9.98 -7.15
CA ASP A 119 -11.65 10.59 -8.47
C ASP A 119 -13.05 11.14 -8.82
N ASP A 120 -14.09 10.62 -8.17
CA ASP A 120 -15.49 11.05 -8.35
C ASP A 120 -15.97 12.05 -7.26
N TRP A 121 -15.08 12.79 -6.60
CA TRP A 121 -15.46 13.82 -5.60
C TRP A 121 -15.83 15.20 -6.20
N GLU A 122 -16.09 15.27 -7.52
CA GLU A 122 -16.67 16.44 -8.20
C GLU A 122 -18.21 16.35 -8.32
#